data_AF-A0A3D0TZA0-F1
#
_entry.id   AF-A0A3D0TZA0-F1
#
_cell.length_a   1.000
_cell.length_b   1.000
_cell.length_c   1.000
_cell.angle_alpha   90.00
_cell.angle_beta   90.00
_cell.angle_gamma   90.00
#
_symmetry.space_group_name_H-M   'P 1'
#
loop_
_entity.id
_entity.type
_entity.pdbx_description
1 polymer ?
#
loop_
_entity_poly.entity_id
_entity_poly.type
_entity_poly.pdbx_seq_one_letter_code
_entity_poly.pdbx_strand_id
1 'polypeptide(L)'
;MTIQDTAYRSEPAVYVYEAPIRIWHWVNALAITVLCVTGYFIGSPLPTVAGEASDHFLMGYIRFAHFAAGYILAIGFLFRIYWAFVGNEHARQLFLPPLLNRHWWSGVLHEAKWY
;
A
#
# COMPACT_ATOMS: atom_id res chain seq x y z
N MET A 1 -51.59 18.74 12.06
CA MET A 1 -50.43 18.02 12.60
C MET A 1 -49.96 17.07 11.51
N THR A 2 -48.93 17.45 10.76
CA THR A 2 -48.47 16.72 9.57
C THR A 2 -47.17 16.01 9.92
N ILE A 3 -47.23 14.68 9.98
CA ILE A 3 -46.04 13.84 10.22
C ILE A 3 -45.24 13.84 8.91
N GLN A 4 -44.02 14.36 8.94
CA GLN A 4 -43.08 14.21 7.82
C GLN A 4 -42.41 12.84 7.95
N ASP A 5 -42.72 11.93 7.03
CA ASP A 5 -41.98 10.69 6.86
C ASP A 5 -40.56 11.02 6.41
N THR A 6 -39.59 10.78 7.29
CA THR A 6 -38.17 10.85 6.95
C THR A 6 -37.83 9.66 6.05
N ALA A 7 -37.82 9.89 4.74
CA ALA A 7 -37.39 8.89 3.77
C ALA A 7 -35.93 8.46 4.08
N TYR A 8 -35.77 7.23 4.57
CA TYR A 8 -34.47 6.61 4.80
C TYR A 8 -33.77 6.44 3.44
N ARG A 9 -32.76 7.26 3.16
CA ARG A 9 -31.98 7.19 1.93
C ARG A 9 -30.97 6.05 2.06
N SER A 10 -31.35 4.89 1.54
CA SER A 10 -30.48 3.76 1.32
C SER A 10 -29.52 4.09 0.17
N GLU A 11 -28.32 4.60 0.47
CA GLU A 11 -27.21 4.65 -0.49
C GLU A 11 -26.83 3.20 -0.82
N PRO A 12 -27.11 2.67 -2.03
CA PRO A 12 -26.72 1.31 -2.36
C PRO A 12 -25.20 1.22 -2.28
N ALA A 13 -24.69 0.36 -1.40
CA ALA A 13 -23.27 0.07 -1.32
C ALA A 13 -22.85 -0.63 -2.62
N VAL A 14 -22.44 0.16 -3.61
CA VAL A 14 -21.89 -0.34 -4.86
C VAL A 14 -20.60 -1.06 -4.51
N TYR A 15 -20.48 -2.32 -4.93
CA TYR A 15 -19.28 -3.13 -4.72
C TYR A 15 -18.18 -2.66 -5.68
N VAL A 16 -17.61 -1.48 -5.40
CA VAL A 16 -16.57 -0.85 -6.23
C VAL A 16 -15.21 -1.54 -6.04
N TYR A 17 -14.97 -2.12 -4.85
CA TYR A 17 -13.73 -2.82 -4.55
C TYR A 17 -13.91 -4.33 -4.62
N GLU A 18 -13.52 -4.90 -5.77
CA GLU A 18 -13.47 -6.34 -5.98
C GLU A 18 -12.56 -7.03 -4.95
N ALA A 19 -12.92 -8.26 -4.56
CA ALA A 19 -12.12 -9.07 -3.64
C ALA A 19 -10.61 -9.17 -3.98
N PRO A 20 -10.19 -9.26 -5.26
CA PRO A 20 -8.78 -9.29 -5.63
C PRO A 20 -8.00 -8.03 -5.22
N ILE A 21 -8.61 -6.85 -5.37
CA ILE A 21 -7.97 -5.56 -5.03
C ILE A 21 -7.78 -5.45 -3.52
N ARG A 22 -8.74 -5.96 -2.73
CA ARG A 22 -8.63 -5.97 -1.27
C ARG A 22 -7.52 -6.90 -0.81
N ILE A 23 -7.44 -8.11 -1.37
CA ILE A 23 -6.36 -9.07 -1.08
C ILE A 23 -5.01 -8.43 -1.40
N TRP A 24 -4.88 -7.81 -2.57
CA TRP A 24 -3.68 -7.06 -2.95
C TRP A 24 -3.29 -6.00 -1.91
N HIS A 25 -4.25 -5.17 -1.50
CA HIS A 25 -4.02 -4.13 -0.50
C HIS A 25 -3.53 -4.71 0.82
N TRP A 26 -4.21 -5.73 1.35
CA TRP A 26 -3.87 -6.35 2.63
C TRP A 26 -2.52 -7.09 2.61
N VAL A 27 -2.18 -7.73 1.49
CA VAL A 27 -0.85 -8.36 1.32
C VAL A 27 0.26 -7.31 1.38
N ASN A 28 0.09 -6.17 0.70
CA ASN A 28 1.08 -5.09 0.75
C ASN A 28 1.17 -4.46 2.15
N ALA A 29 0.03 -4.20 2.79
CA ALA A 29 -0.02 -3.67 4.16
C ALA A 29 0.70 -4.60 5.15
N LEU A 30 0.47 -5.91 5.04
CA LEU A 30 1.15 -6.91 5.87
C LEU A 30 2.66 -6.96 5.58
N ALA A 31 3.07 -6.97 4.30
CA ALA A 31 4.48 -6.99 3.92
C ALA A 31 5.24 -5.76 4.45
N ILE A 32 4.66 -4.56 4.31
CA ILE A 32 5.24 -3.32 4.85
C ILE A 32 5.34 -3.39 6.38
N THR A 33 4.30 -3.87 7.06
CA THR A 33 4.32 -4.03 8.53
C THR A 33 5.45 -4.95 8.98
N VAL A 34 5.61 -6.11 8.32
CA VAL A 34 6.70 -7.05 8.61
C VAL A 34 8.06 -6.40 8.35
N LEU A 35 8.23 -5.70 7.23
CA LEU A 35 9.46 -4.99 6.89
C LEU A 35 9.84 -3.93 7.94
N CYS A 36 8.88 -3.13 8.40
CA CYS A 36 9.12 -2.12 9.43
C CYS A 36 9.56 -2.75 10.75
N VAL A 37 8.83 -3.76 11.25
CA VAL A 37 9.12 -4.40 12.54
C VAL A 37 10.46 -5.15 12.49
N THR A 38 10.67 -5.97 11.46
CA THR A 38 11.91 -6.74 11.33
C THR A 38 13.11 -5.86 10.99
N GLY A 39 12.92 -4.81 10.19
CA GLY A 39 13.96 -3.83 9.86
C GLY A 39 14.42 -3.06 11.09
N TYR A 40 13.49 -2.70 11.98
CA TYR A 40 13.82 -2.13 13.28
C TYR A 40 14.72 -3.06 14.10
N PHE A 41 14.37 -4.35 14.22
CA PHE A 41 15.19 -5.32 14.95
C PHE A 41 16.52 -5.66 14.27
N ILE A 42 16.64 -5.47 12.95
CA ILE A 42 17.93 -5.59 12.26
C ILE A 42 18.87 -4.44 12.62
N GLY A 43 18.36 -3.21 12.69
CA GLY A 43 19.13 -2.03 13.08
C GLY A 43 19.41 -1.92 14.58
N SER A 44 18.43 -2.31 15.40
CA SER A 44 18.51 -2.37 16.86
C SER A 44 18.23 -3.80 17.33
N PRO A 45 19.25 -4.68 17.36
CA PRO A 45 19.07 -6.08 17.68
C PRO A 45 18.51 -6.29 19.09
N LEU A 46 17.75 -7.38 19.24
CA LEU A 46 17.29 -7.86 20.54
C LEU A 46 18.48 -8.24 21.43
N PRO A 47 18.30 -8.27 22.76
CA PRO A 47 19.33 -8.72 23.68
C PRO A 47 19.87 -10.10 23.31
N THR A 48 21.18 -10.28 23.50
CA THR A 48 21.86 -11.55 23.23
C THR A 48 21.26 -12.66 24.09
N VAL A 49 20.98 -13.80 23.46
CA VAL A 49 20.55 -15.02 24.14
C VAL A 49 21.77 -15.77 24.67
N ALA A 50 21.66 -16.31 25.89
CA ALA A 50 22.70 -17.14 26.50
C ALA A 50 22.54 -18.61 26.04
N GLY A 51 23.66 -19.29 25.78
CA GLY A 51 23.67 -20.67 25.31
C GLY A 51 24.59 -20.86 24.10
N GLU A 52 24.59 -22.07 23.54
CA GLU A 52 25.36 -22.41 22.35
C GLU A 52 24.75 -21.77 21.10
N ALA A 53 25.61 -21.25 20.23
CA ALA A 53 25.15 -20.56 19.01
C ALA A 53 24.41 -21.48 18.03
N SER A 54 24.70 -22.79 18.05
CA SER A 54 24.03 -23.79 17.21
C SER A 54 22.54 -23.94 17.54
N ASP A 55 22.15 -23.61 18.78
CA ASP A 55 20.80 -23.84 19.29
C ASP A 55 19.90 -22.60 19.09
N HIS A 56 20.48 -21.50 18.58
CA HIS A 56 19.80 -20.22 18.46
C HIS A 56 19.93 -19.61 17.06
N PHE A 57 18.78 -19.46 16.37
CA PHE A 57 18.72 -18.86 15.03
C PHE A 57 17.78 -17.63 14.95
N LEU A 58 17.54 -16.95 16.08
CA LEU A 58 16.56 -15.86 16.18
C LEU A 58 16.77 -14.74 15.15
N MET A 59 17.97 -14.17 15.09
CA MET A 59 18.28 -13.12 14.09
C MET A 59 18.24 -13.65 12.66
N GLY A 60 18.50 -14.94 12.46
CA GLY A 60 18.34 -15.62 11.17
C GLY A 60 16.89 -15.62 10.70
N TYR A 61 15.94 -15.95 11.59
CA TYR A 61 14.51 -15.89 11.29
C TYR A 61 14.00 -14.46 11.04
N ILE A 62 14.47 -13.48 11.81
CA ILE A 62 14.12 -12.06 11.61
C ILE A 62 14.57 -11.59 10.23
N ARG A 63 15.82 -11.89 9.85
CA ARG A 63 16.35 -11.55 8.52
C ARG A 63 15.61 -12.28 7.41
N PHE A 64 15.33 -13.57 7.58
CA PHE A 64 14.56 -14.34 6.61
C PHE A 64 13.19 -13.73 6.36
N ALA A 65 12.43 -13.42 7.43
CA ALA A 65 11.13 -12.77 7.32
C ALA A 65 11.22 -11.40 6.64
N HIS A 66 12.24 -10.61 6.96
CA HIS A 66 12.49 -9.31 6.32
C HIS A 66 12.72 -9.45 4.81
N PHE A 67 13.63 -10.33 4.39
CA PHE A 67 13.93 -10.53 2.97
C PHE A 67 12.75 -11.13 2.22
N ALA A 68 12.03 -12.10 2.80
CA ALA A 68 10.84 -12.67 2.20
C ALA A 68 9.73 -11.62 1.98
N ALA A 69 9.44 -10.79 3.00
CA ALA A 69 8.49 -9.69 2.87
C ALA A 69 8.96 -8.65 1.85
N GLY A 70 10.27 -8.38 1.79
CA GLY A 70 10.89 -7.52 0.79
C GLY A 70 10.66 -8.02 -0.63
N TYR A 71 10.85 -9.31 -0.89
CA TYR A 71 10.56 -9.90 -2.20
C TYR A 71 9.08 -9.83 -2.57
N ILE A 72 8.17 -10.11 -1.63
CA ILE A 72 6.72 -9.99 -1.86
C ILE A 72 6.37 -8.56 -2.29
N LEU A 73 6.85 -7.56 -1.54
CA LEU A 73 6.59 -6.16 -1.83
C LEU A 73 7.25 -5.74 -3.15
N ALA A 74 8.49 -6.14 -3.42
CA ALA A 74 9.21 -5.79 -4.64
C ALA A 74 8.55 -6.37 -5.89
N ILE A 75 8.20 -7.66 -5.88
CA ILE A 75 7.48 -8.30 -7.00
C ILE A 75 6.11 -7.66 -7.19
N GLY A 76 5.39 -7.39 -6.10
CA GLY A 76 4.12 -6.68 -6.16
C GLY A 76 4.27 -5.28 -6.78
N PHE A 77 5.31 -4.54 -6.39
CA PHE A 77 5.58 -3.23 -6.95
C PHE A 77 5.96 -3.30 -8.43
N LEU A 78 6.75 -4.30 -8.85
CA LEU A 78 7.08 -4.53 -10.26
C LEU A 78 5.85 -4.86 -11.08
N PHE A 79 4.95 -5.71 -10.58
CA PHE A 79 3.66 -5.98 -11.22
C PHE A 79 2.82 -4.70 -11.36
N ARG A 80 2.81 -3.86 -10.32
CA ARG A 80 2.12 -2.56 -10.34
C ARG A 80 2.71 -1.62 -11.39
N ILE A 81 4.03 -1.54 -11.48
CA ILE A 81 4.75 -0.75 -12.49
C ILE A 81 4.41 -1.28 -13.89
N TYR A 82 4.47 -2.59 -14.11
CA TYR A 82 4.10 -3.22 -15.37
C TYR A 82 2.67 -2.88 -15.79
N TRP A 83 1.71 -3.00 -14.86
CA TRP A 83 0.31 -2.65 -15.12
C TRP A 83 0.10 -1.16 -15.35
N ALA A 84 0.95 -0.28 -14.81
CA ALA A 84 0.92 1.15 -15.12
C ALA A 84 1.36 1.45 -16.56
N PHE A 85 2.21 0.61 -17.17
CA PHE A 85 2.64 0.78 -18.57
C PHE A 85 1.72 0.10 -19.59
N VAL A 86 1.21 -1.10 -19.26
CA VAL A 86 0.38 -1.94 -20.13
C VAL A 86 -1.13 -1.69 -19.93
N GLY A 87 -1.52 -1.13 -18.78
CA GLY A 87 -2.92 -0.83 -18.44
C GLY A 87 -3.46 0.48 -19.04
N ASN A 88 -4.76 0.69 -18.83
CA ASN A 88 -5.59 1.76 -19.41
C ASN A 88 -5.07 3.19 -19.09
N GLU A 89 -5.51 4.21 -19.84
CA GLU A 89 -5.03 5.60 -19.72
C GLU A 89 -5.09 6.18 -18.28
N HIS A 90 -6.07 5.76 -17.48
CA HIS A 90 -6.17 6.08 -16.04
C HIS A 90 -5.10 5.43 -15.15
N ALA A 91 -4.62 4.22 -15.49
CA ALA A 91 -3.55 3.55 -14.76
C ALA A 91 -2.18 4.22 -14.98
N ARG A 92 -2.01 4.90 -16.13
CA ARG A 92 -0.81 5.68 -16.47
C ARG A 92 -0.69 6.98 -15.69
N GLN A 93 -1.81 7.64 -15.36
CA GLN A 93 -1.80 8.95 -14.70
C GLN A 93 -1.24 8.91 -13.27
N LEU A 94 -1.25 7.75 -12.60
CA LEU A 94 -0.69 7.60 -11.25
C LEU A 94 0.84 7.62 -11.22
N PHE A 95 1.50 7.26 -12.32
CA PHE A 95 2.98 7.19 -12.42
C PHE A 95 3.59 8.26 -13.34
N LEU A 96 2.82 8.78 -14.30
CA LEU A 96 3.20 9.86 -15.19
C LEU A 96 2.09 10.93 -15.18
N PRO A 97 1.99 11.76 -14.13
CA PRO A 97 1.27 13.02 -14.27
C PRO A 97 1.86 13.75 -15.49
N PRO A 98 1.05 14.43 -16.32
CA PRO A 98 1.54 15.18 -17.47
C PRO A 98 2.24 16.46 -16.97
N LEU A 99 3.40 16.30 -16.35
CA LEU A 99 4.20 17.36 -15.73
C LEU A 99 4.60 18.44 -16.75
N LEU A 100 4.66 18.09 -18.03
CA LEU A 100 5.00 19.01 -19.12
C LEU A 100 3.79 19.75 -19.71
N ASN A 101 2.56 19.42 -19.30
CA ASN A 101 1.36 20.04 -19.87
C ASN A 101 0.97 21.29 -19.07
N ARG A 102 1.09 22.47 -19.70
CA ARG A 102 0.73 23.76 -19.09
C ARG A 102 -0.74 23.85 -18.68
N HIS A 103 -1.63 23.12 -19.35
CA HIS A 103 -3.06 23.13 -19.02
C HIS A 103 -3.35 22.41 -17.70
N TRP A 104 -2.62 21.31 -17.43
CA TRP A 104 -2.73 20.54 -16.18
C TRP A 104 -2.34 21.39 -14.96
N TRP A 105 -1.23 22.12 -15.05
CA TRP A 105 -0.81 23.06 -14.00
C TRP A 105 -1.81 24.20 -13.76
N SER A 106 -2.52 24.66 -14.80
CA SER A 106 -3.55 25.69 -14.61
C SER A 106 -4.75 25.18 -13.80
N GLY A 107 -5.12 23.90 -13.95
CA GLY A 107 -6.15 23.26 -13.16
C GLY A 107 -5.73 23.06 -11.70
N VAL A 108 -4.50 22.56 -11.48
CA VAL A 108 -3.93 22.38 -10.14
C VAL A 108 -3.84 23.72 -9.38
N LEU A 109 -3.37 24.78 -10.04
CA LEU A 109 -3.30 26.12 -9.43
C LEU A 109 -4.68 26.72 -9.18
N HIS A 110 -5.69 26.37 -9.98
CA HIS A 110 -7.05 26.80 -9.75
C HIS A 110 -7.60 26.13 -8.48
N GLU A 111 -7.53 24.80 -8.39
CA GLU A 111 -7.99 24.05 -7.21
C GLU A 111 -7.24 24.42 -5.93
N ALA A 112 -5.91 24.61 -6.00
CA ALA A 112 -5.10 25.02 -4.86
C ALA A 112 -5.40 26.45 -4.36
N LYS A 113 -6.05 27.30 -5.17
CA LYS A 113 -6.45 28.65 -4.78
C LYS A 113 -7.82 28.69 -4.08
N TRP A 114 -8.62 27.64 -4.23
CA TRP A 114 -9.98 27.54 -3.69
C TRP A 114 -10.08 26.70 -2.41
N TYR A 115 -8.97 26.10 -1.96
CA TYR A 115 -8.79 25.47 -0.65
C TYR A 115 -7.77 26.25 0.19
#